data_AF-A0A4Y1WQE4-F1
#
_entry.id   AF-A0A4Y1WQE4-F1
#
_cell.length_a   1.000
_cell.length_b   1.000
_cell.length_c   1.000
_cell.angle_alpha   90.00
_cell.angle_beta   90.00
_cell.angle_gamma   90.00
#
_symmetry.space_group_name_H-M   'P 1'
#
loop_
_entity.id
_entity.type
_entity.pdbx_description
1 polymer ?
#
loop_
_entity_poly.entity_id
_entity_poly.type
_entity_poly.pdbx_seq_one_letter_code
_entity_poly.pdbx_strand_id
1 'polypeptide(L)'
;MKENTLELSFEMYEELKETLIKTLRTELSEARSQPAATIDTNAIKHLQIRILQLEQTQTRVSEAQQERGHRIEQRLQAISERQEQICEDLGTQIAEIDEKVAEMEIPEELPPRMVQHRFALSLDATRNFWLFMSMFIVIAVQSVGLYLDWRPDRGRYDNDLKYRYVLMKGEASPKRLSELEELFEVERDQRCIDSMRKDVEKYERLVRRRAALDEQARLKAQEAEQLKRDAAKLKNK
;
A
#
# COMPACT_ATOMS: atom_id res chain seq x y z
N MET A 1 24.38 -18.22 3.58
CA MET A 1 23.40 -19.33 3.49
C MET A 1 23.52 -20.19 2.20
N LYS A 2 24.54 -20.00 1.35
CA LYS A 2 24.75 -20.81 0.12
C LYS A 2 25.91 -21.84 0.22
N GLU A 3 26.78 -21.70 1.21
CA GLU A 3 27.93 -22.61 1.42
C GLU A 3 27.48 -23.98 1.96
N ASN A 4 26.53 -23.98 2.90
CA ASN A 4 25.95 -25.21 3.47
C ASN A 4 25.29 -26.12 2.42
N THR A 5 24.70 -25.55 1.36
CA THR A 5 24.08 -26.34 0.28
C THR A 5 25.10 -27.01 -0.63
N LEU A 6 26.31 -26.44 -0.77
CA LEU A 6 27.38 -27.04 -1.58
C LEU A 6 28.09 -28.15 -0.80
N GLU A 7 28.37 -27.94 0.48
CA GLU A 7 28.97 -28.97 1.35
C GLU A 7 28.06 -30.20 1.48
N LEU A 8 26.74 -29.99 1.70
CA LEU A 8 25.76 -31.08 1.74
C LEU A 8 25.69 -31.87 0.43
N SER A 9 25.85 -31.19 -0.71
CA SER A 9 25.84 -31.84 -2.02
C SER A 9 27.10 -32.68 -2.27
N PHE A 10 28.24 -32.28 -1.71
CA PHE A 10 29.50 -32.99 -1.82
C PHE A 10 29.54 -34.21 -0.91
N GLU A 11 29.07 -34.06 0.33
CA GLU A 11 28.98 -35.15 1.31
C GLU A 11 28.05 -36.26 0.84
N MET A 12 26.88 -35.89 0.28
CA MET A 12 25.95 -36.84 -0.33
C MET A 12 26.56 -37.55 -1.56
N TYR A 13 27.41 -36.87 -2.34
CA TYR A 13 28.10 -37.50 -3.47
C TYR A 13 29.15 -38.52 -3.00
N GLU A 14 29.91 -38.22 -1.95
CA GLU A 14 30.88 -39.17 -1.38
C GLU A 14 30.19 -40.36 -0.71
N GLU A 15 29.09 -40.18 0.03
CA GLU A 15 28.31 -41.30 0.58
C GLU A 15 27.75 -42.22 -0.54
N LEU A 16 27.27 -41.63 -1.63
CA LEU A 16 26.74 -42.38 -2.78
C LEU A 16 27.87 -43.15 -3.49
N LYS A 17 29.07 -42.57 -3.59
CA LYS A 17 30.25 -43.24 -4.12
C LYS A 17 30.69 -44.40 -3.22
N GLU A 18 30.74 -44.20 -1.90
CA GLU A 18 31.11 -45.28 -0.96
C GLU A 18 30.11 -46.44 -0.98
N THR A 19 28.81 -46.15 -1.00
CA THR A 19 27.77 -47.17 -1.07
C THR A 19 27.83 -47.96 -2.39
N LEU A 20 28.05 -47.30 -3.54
CA LEU A 20 28.25 -47.97 -4.82
C LEU A 20 29.48 -48.90 -4.81
N ILE A 21 30.61 -48.43 -4.27
CA ILE A 21 31.84 -49.25 -4.18
C ILE A 21 31.61 -50.47 -3.27
N LYS A 22 30.88 -50.29 -2.16
CA LYS A 22 30.53 -51.38 -1.24
C LYS A 22 29.62 -52.40 -1.91
N THR A 23 28.57 -51.95 -2.61
CA THR A 23 27.65 -52.84 -3.34
C THR A 23 28.40 -53.61 -4.44
N LEU A 24 29.23 -52.92 -5.23
CA LEU A 24 30.03 -53.57 -6.27
C LEU A 24 31.01 -54.60 -5.70
N ARG A 25 31.65 -54.33 -4.55
CA ARG A 25 32.49 -55.33 -3.86
C ARG A 25 31.69 -56.54 -3.37
N THR A 26 30.47 -56.31 -2.90
CA THR A 26 29.59 -57.36 -2.37
C THR A 26 29.11 -58.26 -3.52
N GLU A 27 28.67 -57.67 -4.63
CA GLU A 27 28.31 -58.34 -5.88
C GLU A 27 29.49 -59.12 -6.46
N LEU A 28 30.70 -58.54 -6.48
CA LEU A 28 31.91 -59.22 -6.97
C LEU A 28 32.32 -60.40 -6.08
N SER A 29 32.11 -60.28 -4.76
CA SER A 29 32.29 -61.35 -3.79
C SER A 29 31.29 -62.50 -4.02
N GLU A 30 30.04 -62.15 -4.30
CA GLU A 30 28.96 -63.11 -4.56
C GLU A 30 29.16 -63.84 -5.90
N ALA A 31 29.55 -63.11 -6.96
CA ALA A 31 29.86 -63.69 -8.27
C ALA A 31 31.08 -64.63 -8.24
N ARG A 32 32.04 -64.41 -7.32
CA ARG A 32 33.22 -65.27 -7.13
C ARG A 32 32.89 -66.59 -6.41
N SER A 33 31.68 -66.73 -5.88
CA SER A 33 31.21 -67.91 -5.12
C SER A 33 30.52 -68.96 -6.01
N GLN A 34 30.37 -68.73 -7.32
CA GLN A 34 29.85 -69.70 -8.29
C GLN A 34 30.99 -70.44 -9.03
N PRO A 35 30.86 -71.74 -9.36
CA PRO A 35 31.98 -72.55 -9.84
C PRO A 35 32.41 -72.21 -11.27
N ALA A 36 33.70 -72.35 -11.49
CA ALA A 36 34.44 -72.05 -12.72
C ALA A 36 33.83 -72.64 -14.00
N ALA A 37 33.21 -71.78 -14.81
CA ALA A 37 33.08 -72.02 -16.24
C ALA A 37 34.40 -71.65 -16.93
N THR A 38 34.83 -72.51 -17.84
CA THR A 38 36.06 -72.44 -18.63
C THR A 38 36.43 -71.01 -19.03
N ILE A 39 37.54 -70.54 -18.47
CA ILE A 39 38.10 -69.22 -18.73
C ILE A 39 38.52 -69.16 -20.21
N ASP A 40 37.73 -68.48 -21.02
CA ASP A 40 38.05 -68.20 -22.42
C ASP A 40 39.24 -67.24 -22.49
N THR A 41 40.36 -67.73 -23.01
CA THR A 41 41.61 -66.99 -23.20
C THR A 41 41.40 -65.70 -24.01
N ASN A 42 40.40 -65.64 -24.89
CA ASN A 42 40.05 -64.41 -25.61
C ASN A 42 39.36 -63.38 -24.72
N ALA A 43 38.50 -63.80 -23.79
CA ALA A 43 37.85 -62.91 -22.82
C ALA A 43 38.87 -62.27 -21.87
N ILE A 44 39.91 -63.02 -21.44
CA ILE A 44 41.03 -62.47 -20.65
C ILE A 44 41.78 -61.40 -21.44
N LYS A 45 42.17 -61.70 -22.69
CA LYS A 45 42.93 -60.74 -23.52
C LYS A 45 42.14 -59.44 -23.74
N HIS A 46 40.84 -59.56 -23.98
CA HIS A 46 39.96 -58.41 -24.16
C HIS A 46 39.81 -57.58 -22.87
N LEU A 47 39.74 -58.21 -21.69
CA LEU A 47 39.76 -57.51 -20.40
C LEU A 47 41.09 -56.78 -20.17
N GLN A 48 42.22 -57.38 -20.52
CA GLN A 48 43.53 -56.76 -20.38
C GLN A 48 43.69 -55.52 -21.26
N ILE A 49 43.15 -55.55 -22.50
CA ILE A 49 43.10 -54.39 -23.39
C ILE A 49 42.23 -53.28 -22.79
N ARG A 50 41.06 -53.62 -22.23
CA ARG A 50 40.19 -52.62 -21.58
C ARG A 50 40.83 -52.01 -20.35
N ILE A 51 41.55 -52.78 -19.53
CA ILE A 51 42.27 -52.28 -18.35
C ILE A 51 43.35 -51.28 -18.79
N LEU A 52 44.14 -51.61 -19.81
CA LEU A 52 45.15 -50.72 -20.36
C LEU A 52 44.53 -49.40 -20.90
N GLN A 53 43.41 -49.50 -21.61
CA GLN A 53 42.68 -48.34 -22.10
C GLN A 53 42.13 -47.48 -20.94
N LEU A 54 41.60 -48.11 -19.90
CA LEU A 54 41.10 -47.42 -18.72
C LEU A 54 42.21 -46.67 -17.99
N GLU A 55 43.37 -47.29 -17.77
CA GLU A 55 44.54 -46.62 -17.20
C GLU A 55 44.98 -45.43 -18.05
N GLN A 56 45.03 -45.58 -19.37
CA GLN A 56 45.38 -44.49 -20.29
C GLN A 56 44.33 -43.36 -20.30
N THR A 57 43.04 -43.68 -20.15
CA THR A 57 42.00 -42.65 -20.02
C THR A 57 42.07 -41.96 -18.68
N GLN A 58 42.41 -42.67 -17.61
CA GLN A 58 42.53 -42.10 -16.27
C GLN A 58 43.70 -41.13 -16.17
N THR A 59 44.86 -41.45 -16.75
CA THR A 59 46.01 -40.53 -16.79
C THR A 59 45.69 -39.27 -17.58
N ARG A 60 45.07 -39.40 -18.76
CA ARG A 60 44.63 -38.25 -19.57
C ARG A 60 43.60 -37.37 -18.86
N VAL A 61 42.66 -37.98 -18.12
CA VAL A 61 41.67 -37.22 -17.34
C VAL A 61 42.33 -36.51 -16.16
N SER A 62 43.29 -37.14 -15.49
CA SER A 62 44.05 -36.52 -14.40
C SER A 62 44.87 -35.31 -14.87
N GLU A 63 45.58 -35.46 -16.00
CA GLU A 63 46.35 -34.37 -16.61
C GLU A 63 45.44 -33.21 -17.03
N ALA A 64 44.32 -33.51 -17.71
CA ALA A 64 43.35 -32.50 -18.12
C ALA A 64 42.67 -31.81 -16.91
N GLN A 65 42.47 -32.52 -15.80
CA GLN A 65 41.92 -31.96 -14.58
C GLN A 65 42.95 -31.04 -13.87
N GLN A 66 44.23 -31.40 -13.89
CA GLN A 66 45.31 -30.57 -13.36
C GLN A 66 45.49 -29.27 -14.17
N GLU A 67 45.44 -29.35 -15.50
CA GLU A 67 45.46 -28.15 -16.36
C GLU A 67 44.26 -27.22 -16.09
N ARG A 68 43.07 -27.79 -15.88
CA ARG A 68 41.88 -27.01 -15.50
C ARG A 68 42.05 -26.37 -14.13
N GLY A 69 42.63 -27.09 -13.17
CA GLY A 69 42.99 -26.57 -11.84
C GLY A 69 43.90 -25.34 -11.95
N HIS A 70 45.02 -25.46 -12.66
CA HIS A 70 45.94 -24.34 -12.86
C HIS A 70 45.30 -23.16 -13.60
N ARG A 71 44.43 -23.38 -14.58
CA ARG A 71 43.68 -22.29 -15.24
C ARG A 71 42.70 -21.59 -14.29
N ILE A 72 42.08 -22.34 -13.36
CA ILE A 72 41.19 -21.77 -12.36
C ILE A 72 42.01 -20.93 -11.36
N GLU A 73 43.14 -21.44 -10.89
CA GLU A 73 44.06 -20.70 -10.01
C GLU A 73 44.54 -19.39 -10.65
N GLN A 74 44.98 -19.44 -11.90
CA GLN A 74 45.39 -18.24 -12.65
C GLN A 74 44.26 -17.20 -12.77
N ARG A 75 43.02 -17.65 -12.99
CA ARG A 75 41.86 -16.76 -13.04
C ARG A 75 41.52 -16.17 -11.67
N LEU A 76 41.62 -16.97 -10.61
CA LEU A 76 41.37 -16.49 -9.25
C LEU A 76 42.39 -15.43 -8.86
N GLN A 77 43.66 -15.64 -9.19
CA GLN A 77 44.71 -14.65 -8.95
C GLN A 77 44.45 -13.34 -9.71
N ALA A 78 44.11 -13.43 -11.01
CA ALA A 78 43.77 -12.24 -11.80
C ALA A 78 42.52 -11.51 -11.30
N ILE A 79 41.55 -12.22 -10.72
CA ILE A 79 40.36 -11.61 -10.09
C ILE A 79 40.76 -10.90 -8.80
N SER A 80 41.62 -11.50 -7.97
CA SER A 80 42.11 -10.92 -6.73
C SER A 80 42.86 -9.61 -6.98
N GLU A 81 43.79 -9.61 -7.94
CA GLU A 81 44.54 -8.42 -8.34
C GLU A 81 43.62 -7.29 -8.84
N ARG A 82 42.59 -7.64 -9.62
CA ARG A 82 41.60 -6.66 -10.08
C ARG A 82 40.75 -6.10 -8.94
N GLN A 83 40.39 -6.92 -7.94
CA GLN A 83 39.63 -6.42 -6.79
C GLN A 83 40.45 -5.45 -5.95
N GLU A 84 41.74 -5.73 -5.75
CA GLU A 84 42.65 -4.83 -5.03
C GLU A 84 42.75 -3.48 -5.75
N GLN A 85 42.96 -3.49 -7.07
CA GLN A 85 42.97 -2.27 -7.88
C GLN A 85 41.65 -1.49 -7.80
N ILE A 86 40.51 -2.18 -7.84
CA ILE A 86 39.19 -1.52 -7.71
C ILE A 86 39.01 -0.91 -6.32
N CYS A 87 39.45 -1.60 -5.26
CA CYS A 87 39.39 -1.07 -3.90
C CYS A 87 40.27 0.16 -3.72
N GLU A 88 41.49 0.16 -4.28
CA GLU A 88 42.37 1.33 -4.27
C GLU A 88 41.76 2.50 -5.05
N ASP A 89 41.27 2.26 -6.26
CA ASP A 89 40.64 3.28 -7.11
C ASP A 89 39.40 3.89 -6.43
N LEU A 90 38.50 3.06 -5.88
CA LEU A 90 37.36 3.51 -5.09
C LEU A 90 37.79 4.29 -3.84
N GLY A 91 38.84 3.83 -3.16
CA GLY A 91 39.41 4.53 -2.00
C GLY A 91 39.91 5.93 -2.36
N THR A 92 40.60 6.07 -3.49
CA THR A 92 41.07 7.38 -3.97
C THR A 92 39.92 8.29 -4.39
N GLN A 93 38.91 7.77 -5.07
CA GLN A 93 37.72 8.55 -5.47
C GLN A 93 36.91 8.99 -4.25
N ILE A 94 36.77 8.12 -3.23
CA ILE A 94 36.10 8.49 -1.98
C ILE A 94 36.90 9.58 -1.27
N ALA A 95 38.23 9.48 -1.19
CA ALA A 95 39.07 10.52 -0.58
C ALA A 95 38.98 11.86 -1.33
N GLU A 96 38.96 11.85 -2.67
CA GLU A 96 38.77 13.06 -3.48
C GLU A 96 37.39 13.69 -3.26
N ILE A 97 36.34 12.87 -3.16
CA ILE A 97 34.98 13.34 -2.86
C ILE A 97 34.93 13.88 -1.43
N ASP A 98 35.53 13.21 -0.45
CA ASP A 98 35.54 13.63 0.95
C ASP A 98 36.29 14.96 1.11
N GLU A 99 37.42 15.15 0.42
CA GLU A 99 38.14 16.42 0.36
C GLU A 99 37.30 17.52 -0.28
N LYS A 100 36.63 17.24 -1.41
CA LYS A 100 35.72 18.20 -2.06
C LYS A 100 34.47 18.50 -1.23
N VAL A 101 33.98 17.54 -0.45
CA VAL A 101 32.86 17.72 0.46
C VAL A 101 33.28 18.54 1.67
N ALA A 102 34.47 18.32 2.22
CA ALA A 102 35.06 19.13 3.28
C ALA A 102 35.34 20.57 2.82
N GLU A 103 35.79 20.76 1.57
CA GLU A 103 35.95 22.09 0.95
C GLU A 103 34.58 22.77 0.72
N MET A 104 33.52 22.00 0.54
CA MET A 104 32.14 22.46 0.37
C MET A 104 31.36 22.54 1.69
N GLU A 105 31.96 22.13 2.82
CA GLU A 105 31.39 22.22 4.16
C GLU A 105 31.48 23.68 4.63
N ILE A 106 30.47 24.43 4.20
CA ILE A 106 30.14 25.80 4.62
C ILE A 106 30.13 25.83 6.16
N PRO A 107 30.79 26.84 6.80
CA PRO A 107 30.88 26.93 8.25
C PRO A 107 29.50 26.81 8.90
N GLU A 108 29.39 25.79 9.74
CA GLU A 108 28.44 25.57 10.83
C GLU A 108 27.81 26.89 11.32
N GLU A 109 26.64 27.26 10.76
CA GLU A 109 25.56 28.12 11.31
C GLU A 109 24.69 28.69 10.16
N LEU A 110 23.73 27.93 9.61
CA LEU A 110 22.63 28.50 8.81
C LEU A 110 21.28 27.85 9.20
N PRO A 111 20.21 28.64 9.41
CA PRO A 111 18.94 28.20 9.99
C PRO A 111 18.17 27.22 9.08
N PRO A 112 17.21 26.45 9.63
CA PRO A 112 16.59 25.31 8.98
C PRO A 112 16.08 25.63 7.57
N ARG A 113 16.47 24.78 6.60
CA ARG A 113 16.12 24.85 5.18
C ARG A 113 14.61 24.74 5.00
N MET A 114 13.90 25.86 5.08
CA MET A 114 12.59 26.02 4.46
C MET A 114 12.78 25.85 2.96
N VAL A 115 12.10 24.86 2.38
CA VAL A 115 11.95 24.73 0.93
C VAL A 115 11.16 25.94 0.44
N GLN A 116 11.87 27.04 0.14
CA GLN A 116 11.29 28.17 -0.54
C GLN A 116 10.98 27.73 -1.98
N HIS A 117 9.71 27.49 -2.28
CA HIS A 117 9.24 27.50 -3.67
C HIS A 117 9.37 28.93 -4.20
N ARG A 118 10.57 29.31 -4.64
CA ARG A 118 10.76 30.54 -5.41
C ARG A 118 10.20 30.32 -6.80
N PHE A 119 8.93 30.66 -6.98
CA PHE A 119 8.36 30.90 -8.30
C PHE A 119 8.98 32.20 -8.83
N ALA A 120 10.15 32.09 -9.44
CA ALA A 120 10.75 33.20 -10.17
C ALA A 120 9.97 33.38 -11.48
N LEU A 121 8.93 34.20 -11.45
CA LEU A 121 8.25 34.67 -12.66
C LEU A 121 9.13 35.77 -13.28
N SER A 122 9.94 35.41 -14.28
CA SER A 122 10.65 36.39 -15.11
C SER A 122 9.65 37.15 -15.97
N LEU A 123 9.13 38.26 -15.45
CA LEU A 123 8.24 39.19 -16.15
C LEU A 123 8.99 40.11 -17.13
N ASP A 124 10.10 39.65 -17.68
CA ASP A 124 11.06 40.49 -18.43
C ASP A 124 10.72 40.65 -19.92
N ALA A 125 9.51 40.24 -20.30
CA ALA A 125 8.92 40.54 -21.60
C ALA A 125 7.56 41.17 -21.38
N THR A 126 7.41 42.46 -21.74
CA THR A 126 6.14 43.21 -21.66
C THR A 126 4.95 42.42 -22.20
N ARG A 127 5.19 41.60 -23.24
CA ARG A 127 4.22 40.68 -23.83
C ARG A 127 3.73 39.59 -22.86
N ASN A 128 4.63 38.97 -22.11
CA ASN A 128 4.27 37.94 -21.14
C ASN A 128 3.53 38.53 -19.94
N PHE A 129 3.91 39.74 -19.50
CA PHE A 129 3.20 40.45 -18.43
C PHE A 129 1.72 40.67 -18.77
N TRP A 130 1.41 41.13 -20.00
CA TRP A 130 0.03 41.29 -20.46
C TRP A 130 -0.74 39.96 -20.54
N LEU A 131 -0.09 38.86 -20.94
CA LEU A 131 -0.71 37.54 -20.95
C LEU A 131 -1.05 37.05 -19.53
N PHE A 132 -0.14 37.22 -18.56
CA PHE A 132 -0.39 36.86 -17.17
C PHE A 132 -1.50 37.72 -16.55
N MET A 133 -1.51 39.02 -16.84
CA MET A 133 -2.58 39.92 -16.37
C MET A 133 -3.94 39.53 -16.94
N SER A 134 -4.01 39.23 -18.24
CA SER A 134 -5.24 38.74 -18.88
C SER A 134 -5.74 37.44 -18.24
N MET A 135 -4.85 36.46 -18.07
CA MET A 135 -5.19 35.17 -17.44
C MET A 135 -5.64 35.35 -15.99
N PHE A 136 -4.98 36.23 -15.23
CA PHE A 136 -5.36 36.55 -13.85
C PHE A 136 -6.76 37.17 -13.77
N ILE A 137 -7.10 38.09 -14.68
CA ILE A 137 -8.44 38.68 -14.76
C ILE A 137 -9.50 37.60 -15.03
N VAL A 138 -9.25 36.68 -15.97
CA VAL A 138 -10.18 35.58 -16.25
C VAL A 138 -10.37 34.69 -15.02
N ILE A 139 -9.28 34.30 -14.35
CA ILE A 139 -9.34 33.49 -13.13
C ILE A 139 -10.07 34.25 -12.02
N ALA A 140 -9.84 35.55 -11.86
CA ALA A 140 -10.51 36.37 -10.86
C ALA A 140 -12.02 36.46 -11.13
N VAL A 141 -12.43 36.67 -12.38
CA VAL A 141 -13.84 36.69 -12.79
C VAL A 141 -14.50 35.33 -12.56
N GLN A 142 -13.83 34.23 -12.96
CA GLN A 142 -14.34 32.87 -12.71
C GLN A 142 -14.42 32.57 -11.21
N SER A 143 -13.44 33.02 -10.42
CA SER A 143 -13.40 32.83 -8.97
C SER A 143 -14.52 33.62 -8.28
N VAL A 144 -14.83 34.84 -8.74
CA VAL A 144 -15.96 35.64 -8.25
C VAL A 144 -17.28 34.99 -8.65
N GLY A 145 -17.40 34.49 -9.89
CA GLY A 145 -18.57 33.73 -10.35
C GLY A 145 -18.80 32.49 -9.49
N LEU A 146 -17.75 31.71 -9.25
CA LEU A 146 -17.79 30.53 -8.39
C LEU A 146 -18.08 30.89 -6.93
N TYR A 147 -17.57 32.01 -6.43
CA TYR A 147 -17.85 32.50 -5.09
C TYR A 147 -19.32 32.95 -4.93
N LEU A 148 -19.90 33.56 -5.97
CA LEU A 148 -21.31 33.91 -5.99
C LEU A 148 -22.21 32.67 -6.08
N ASP A 149 -21.81 31.66 -6.86
CA ASP A 149 -22.52 30.39 -6.99
C ASP A 149 -22.38 29.51 -5.73
N TRP A 150 -21.23 29.62 -5.04
CA TRP A 150 -20.99 29.03 -3.72
C TRP A 150 -21.76 29.73 -2.61
N ARG A 151 -22.44 30.87 -2.86
CA ARG A 151 -23.33 31.42 -1.83
C ARG A 151 -24.28 30.29 -1.44
N PRO A 152 -24.33 29.92 -0.15
CA PRO A 152 -25.18 28.83 0.29
C PRO A 152 -26.57 29.09 -0.25
N ASP A 153 -27.20 28.04 -0.79
CA ASP A 153 -28.54 28.06 -1.39
C ASP A 153 -29.58 28.37 -0.30
N ARG A 154 -29.50 29.60 0.23
CA ARG A 154 -30.25 30.12 1.37
C ARG A 154 -31.73 30.10 1.06
N GLY A 155 -32.10 30.15 -0.22
CA GLY A 155 -33.46 29.93 -0.68
C GLY A 155 -34.05 28.62 -0.17
N ARG A 156 -33.29 27.52 -0.11
CA ARG A 156 -33.82 26.24 0.41
C ARG A 156 -34.10 26.29 1.91
N TYR A 157 -33.17 26.82 2.69
CA TYR A 157 -33.32 26.94 4.14
C TYR A 157 -34.41 27.95 4.54
N ASP A 158 -34.48 29.06 3.81
CA ASP A 158 -35.50 30.08 4.01
C ASP A 158 -36.88 29.53 3.62
N ASN A 159 -37.00 28.78 2.52
CA ASN A 159 -38.26 28.13 2.12
C ASN A 159 -38.73 27.05 3.10
N ASP A 160 -37.82 26.22 3.64
CA ASP A 160 -38.17 25.25 4.69
C ASP A 160 -38.73 25.95 5.94
N LEU A 161 -38.07 27.03 6.37
CA LEU A 161 -38.50 27.80 7.53
C LEU A 161 -39.85 28.48 7.27
N LYS A 162 -40.08 29.05 6.07
CA LYS A 162 -41.38 29.61 5.67
C LYS A 162 -42.47 28.56 5.75
N TYR A 163 -42.26 27.37 5.19
CA TYR A 163 -43.23 26.27 5.20
C TYR A 163 -43.58 25.82 6.63
N ARG A 164 -42.57 25.55 7.46
CA ARG A 164 -42.77 25.08 8.85
C ARG A 164 -43.45 26.15 9.72
N TYR A 165 -43.15 27.42 9.48
CA TYR A 165 -43.82 28.52 10.17
C TYR A 165 -45.29 28.64 9.81
N VAL A 166 -45.63 28.54 8.51
CA VAL A 166 -47.02 28.50 8.05
C VAL A 166 -47.76 27.30 8.63
N LEU A 167 -47.11 26.12 8.65
CA LEU A 167 -47.67 24.91 9.25
C LEU A 167 -47.92 25.06 10.75
N MET A 168 -47.03 25.73 11.48
CA MET A 168 -47.21 26.05 12.90
C MET A 168 -48.39 26.99 13.13
N LYS A 169 -48.55 28.03 12.30
CA LYS A 169 -49.62 29.02 12.47
C LYS A 169 -50.99 28.48 12.05
N GLY A 170 -51.04 27.44 11.22
CA GLY A 170 -52.28 26.78 10.81
C GLY A 170 -53.16 27.59 9.86
N GLU A 171 -52.71 28.78 9.44
CA GLU A 171 -53.43 29.69 8.56
C GLU A 171 -52.50 30.19 7.44
N ALA A 172 -52.76 29.77 6.21
CA ALA A 172 -52.09 30.25 5.01
C ALA A 172 -52.82 31.47 4.43
N SER A 173 -52.99 32.52 5.23
CA SER A 173 -53.60 33.76 4.75
C SER A 173 -52.67 34.45 3.75
N PRO A 174 -53.16 34.92 2.58
CA PRO A 174 -52.34 35.61 1.59
C PRO A 174 -51.66 36.88 2.16
N LYS A 175 -52.28 37.51 3.15
CA LYS A 175 -51.69 38.67 3.86
C LYS A 175 -50.49 38.28 4.72
N ARG A 176 -50.53 37.11 5.38
CA ARG A 176 -49.41 36.57 6.15
C ARG A 176 -48.28 36.07 5.27
N LEU A 177 -48.64 35.48 4.12
CA LEU A 177 -47.67 35.00 3.16
C LEU A 177 -46.88 36.15 2.53
N SER A 178 -47.56 37.26 2.21
CA SER A 178 -46.91 38.48 1.70
C SER A 178 -46.02 39.15 2.74
N GLU A 179 -46.48 39.30 3.99
CA GLU A 179 -45.63 39.78 5.11
C GLU A 179 -44.36 38.91 5.28
N LEU A 180 -44.51 37.59 5.10
CA LEU A 180 -43.40 36.64 5.20
C LEU A 180 -42.46 36.67 3.99
N GLU A 181 -42.99 36.96 2.80
CA GLU A 181 -42.19 37.12 1.58
C GLU A 181 -41.38 38.41 1.65
N GLU A 182 -41.99 39.52 2.08
CA GLU A 182 -41.33 40.81 2.31
C GLU A 182 -40.19 40.69 3.32
N LEU A 183 -40.40 39.97 4.43
CA LEU A 183 -39.38 39.74 5.47
C LEU A 183 -38.16 38.94 4.99
N PHE A 184 -38.31 38.08 3.98
CA PHE A 184 -37.24 37.21 3.51
C PHE A 184 -36.58 37.69 2.20
N GLU A 185 -37.32 38.42 1.36
CA GLU A 185 -36.85 38.88 0.04
C GLU A 185 -36.49 40.37 0.02
N VAL A 186 -37.35 41.23 0.57
CA VAL A 186 -37.24 42.70 0.43
C VAL A 186 -36.49 43.31 1.61
N GLU A 187 -36.94 43.06 2.84
CA GLU A 187 -36.36 43.58 4.08
C GLU A 187 -35.90 42.43 4.98
N ARG A 188 -34.75 41.82 4.61
CA ARG A 188 -34.21 40.67 5.35
C ARG A 188 -33.80 41.05 6.78
N ASP A 189 -34.71 40.88 7.73
CA ASP A 189 -34.42 41.03 9.16
C ASP A 189 -34.00 39.70 9.78
N GLN A 190 -32.69 39.54 9.94
CA GLN A 190 -32.09 38.34 10.54
C GLN A 190 -32.60 38.09 11.97
N ARG A 191 -32.93 39.14 12.75
CA ARG A 191 -33.45 38.97 14.12
C ARG A 191 -34.85 38.37 14.11
N CYS A 192 -35.70 38.83 13.19
CA CYS A 192 -37.04 38.29 13.03
C CYS A 192 -37.00 36.83 12.55
N ILE A 193 -36.15 36.52 11.57
CA ILE A 193 -35.94 35.15 11.06
C ILE A 193 -35.47 34.21 12.19
N ASP A 194 -34.54 34.65 13.05
CA ASP A 194 -34.07 33.84 14.16
C ASP A 194 -35.13 33.67 15.26
N SER A 195 -35.98 34.68 15.49
CA SER A 195 -37.14 34.55 16.38
C SER A 195 -38.15 33.52 15.84
N MET A 196 -38.46 33.61 14.55
CA MET A 196 -39.35 32.65 13.88
C MET A 196 -38.84 31.21 13.96
N ARG A 197 -37.53 31.01 13.79
CA ARG A 197 -36.91 29.69 13.94
C ARG A 197 -37.13 29.11 15.34
N LYS A 198 -36.92 29.93 16.37
CA LYS A 198 -37.13 29.52 17.78
C LYS A 198 -38.59 29.17 18.06
N ASP A 199 -39.53 29.92 17.49
CA ASP A 199 -40.96 29.67 17.66
C ASP A 199 -41.36 28.32 17.04
N VAL A 200 -40.92 28.05 15.80
CA VAL A 200 -41.14 26.78 15.10
C VAL A 200 -40.54 25.61 15.88
N GLU A 201 -39.29 25.72 16.32
CA GLU A 201 -38.62 24.68 17.10
C GLU A 201 -39.31 24.40 18.43
N LYS A 202 -39.86 25.44 19.07
CA LYS A 202 -40.63 25.29 20.32
C LYS A 202 -41.95 24.56 20.05
N TYR A 203 -42.68 24.95 19.01
CA TYR A 203 -43.92 24.30 18.63
C TYR A 203 -43.72 22.82 18.30
N GLU A 204 -42.73 22.49 17.47
CA GLU A 204 -42.46 21.10 17.11
C GLU A 204 -42.07 20.22 18.30
N ARG A 205 -41.34 20.77 19.27
CA ARG A 205 -41.04 20.07 20.52
C ARG A 205 -42.30 19.78 21.32
N LEU A 206 -43.23 20.75 21.39
CA LEU A 206 -44.51 20.56 22.06
C LEU A 206 -45.37 19.51 21.36
N VAL A 207 -45.45 19.56 20.02
CA VAL A 207 -46.19 18.58 19.22
C VAL A 207 -45.61 17.18 19.40
N ARG A 208 -44.28 17.02 19.32
CA ARG A 208 -43.62 15.73 19.56
C ARG A 208 -43.87 15.19 20.95
N ARG A 209 -43.78 16.05 21.98
CA ARG A 209 -44.04 15.65 23.36
C ARG A 209 -45.49 15.22 23.57
N ARG A 210 -46.44 15.94 22.96
CA ARG A 210 -47.86 15.59 23.02
C ARG A 210 -48.14 14.27 22.31
N ALA A 211 -47.60 14.08 21.11
CA ALA A 211 -47.74 12.83 20.37
C ALA A 211 -47.18 11.63 21.17
N ALA A 212 -46.02 11.78 21.81
CA ALA A 212 -45.44 10.73 22.65
C ALA A 212 -46.30 10.41 23.90
N LEU A 213 -46.89 11.44 24.53
CA LEU A 213 -47.78 11.24 25.67
C LEU A 213 -49.10 10.57 25.25
N ASP A 214 -49.67 10.97 24.12
CA ASP A 214 -50.89 10.39 23.57
C ASP A 214 -50.66 8.92 23.17
N GLU A 215 -49.51 8.60 22.57
CA GLU A 215 -49.13 7.22 22.26
C GLU A 215 -48.96 6.37 23.52
N GLN A 216 -48.30 6.90 24.56
CA GLN A 216 -48.17 6.22 25.84
C GLN A 216 -49.53 5.99 26.50
N ALA A 217 -50.45 6.96 26.42
CA ALA A 217 -51.81 6.83 26.93
C ALA A 217 -52.57 5.73 26.18
N ARG A 218 -52.39 5.63 24.86
CA ARG A 218 -53.00 4.58 24.04
C ARG A 218 -52.52 3.18 24.43
N LEU A 219 -51.22 3.01 24.66
CA LEU A 219 -50.64 1.73 25.09
C LEU A 219 -51.17 1.30 26.47
N LYS A 220 -51.19 2.22 27.45
CA LYS A 220 -51.75 1.95 28.78
C LYS A 220 -53.23 1.60 28.74
N ALA A 221 -54.00 2.25 27.87
CA ALA A 221 -55.42 1.92 27.67
C ALA A 221 -55.60 0.50 27.11
N GLN A 222 -54.77 0.09 26.16
CA GLN A 222 -54.78 -1.28 25.60
C GLN A 222 -54.40 -2.33 26.64
N GLU A 223 -53.36 -2.10 27.44
CA GLU A 223 -52.97 -2.98 28.54
C GLU A 223 -54.09 -3.11 29.59
N ALA A 224 -54.71 -1.99 29.98
CA ALA A 224 -55.82 -2.01 30.93
C ALA A 224 -57.05 -2.77 30.39
N GLU A 225 -57.33 -2.68 29.09
CA GLU A 225 -58.41 -3.44 28.46
C GLU A 225 -58.10 -4.94 28.41
N GLN A 226 -56.86 -5.32 28.09
CA GLN A 226 -56.42 -6.72 28.11
C GLN A 226 -56.52 -7.33 29.51
N LEU A 227 -56.01 -6.63 30.53
CA LEU A 227 -56.10 -7.07 31.93
C LEU A 227 -57.56 -7.24 32.39
N LYS A 228 -58.46 -6.33 31.99
CA LYS A 228 -59.90 -6.47 32.27
C LYS A 228 -60.50 -7.72 31.61
N ARG A 229 -60.15 -7.99 30.35
CA ARG A 229 -60.62 -9.19 29.63
C ARG A 229 -60.12 -10.47 30.29
N ASP A 230 -58.87 -10.51 30.73
CA ASP A 230 -58.29 -11.69 31.38
C ASP A 230 -58.85 -11.91 32.79
N ALA A 231 -59.06 -10.85 33.58
CA ALA A 231 -59.75 -10.94 34.86
C ALA A 231 -61.21 -11.46 34.70
N ALA A 232 -61.92 -11.02 33.65
CA ALA A 232 -63.27 -11.50 33.37
C ALA A 232 -63.29 -12.99 32.97
N LYS A 233 -62.29 -13.48 32.23
CA LYS A 233 -62.14 -14.90 31.91
C LYS A 233 -61.85 -15.75 33.15
N LEU A 234 -61.03 -15.25 34.07
CA LEU A 234 -60.72 -15.94 35.33
C LEU A 234 -61.93 -16.02 36.27
N LYS A 235 -62.82 -15.03 36.26
CA LYS A 235 -64.03 -15.01 37.09
C LYS A 235 -65.16 -15.94 36.58
N ASN A 236 -65.14 -16.28 35.30
CA ASN A 236 -66.12 -17.19 34.67
C ASN A 236 -65.67 -18.65 34.62
N LYS A 237 -64.54 -19.00 35.25
CA LYS A 237 -64.09 -20.37 35.53
C LYS A 237 -64.37 -20.70 36.99
#